data_AF-A0A0V9UGI7-F1
#
_entry.id   AF-A0A0V9UGI7-F1
#
_cell.length_a   1.000
_cell.length_b   1.000
_cell.length_c   1.000
_cell.angle_alpha   90.00
_cell.angle_beta   90.00
_cell.angle_gamma   90.00
#
_symmetry.space_group_name_H-M   'P 1'
#
loop_
_entity.id
_entity.type
_entity.pdbx_description
1 polymer ?
#
loop_
_entity_poly.entity_id
_entity_poly.type
_entity_poly.pdbx_seq_one_letter_code
_entity_poly.pdbx_strand_id
1 'polypeptide(L)' 'MYEVKVTHRVLANRRLACEIYPEVFVVDGGAVLSTYAGPANGYCPCEPVEAEVDHVFEISEQQLEDAVRWATSIYRPRWR' A
#
# COMPACT_ATOMS: atom_id res chain seq x y z
N MET A 1 -1.56 -16.48 -6.41
CA MET A 1 -1.80 -15.66 -5.21
C MET A 1 -0.47 -15.51 -4.51
N TYR A 2 -0.28 -14.39 -3.82
CA TYR A 2 0.91 -14.06 -3.07
C TYR A 2 0.53 -13.79 -1.62
N GLU A 3 1.24 -14.39 -0.67
CA GLU A 3 1.15 -14.01 0.73
C GLU A 3 2.05 -12.81 0.96
N VAL A 4 1.51 -11.74 1.55
CA VAL A 4 2.25 -10.52 1.86
C VAL A 4 2.19 -10.23 3.35
N LYS A 5 3.33 -9.81 3.91
CA LYS A 5 3.41 -9.40 5.31
C LYS A 5 2.77 -8.04 5.51
N VAL A 6 1.96 -7.91 6.55
CA VAL A 6 1.41 -6.63 6.99
C VAL A 6 2.55 -5.74 7.45
N THR A 7 2.61 -4.54 6.89
CA THR A 7 3.58 -3.50 7.28
C THR A 7 2.86 -2.27 7.80
N HIS A 8 1.61 -2.06 7.39
CA HIS A 8 0.85 -0.87 7.67
C HIS A 8 -0.60 -1.16 8.01
N ARG A 9 -1.26 -0.16 8.60
CA ARG A 9 -2.70 -0.14 8.85
C ARG A 9 -3.30 1.15 8.28
N VAL A 10 -4.42 1.00 7.57
CA VAL A 10 -5.15 2.11 6.97
C VAL A 10 -5.82 2.93 8.08
N LEU A 11 -5.59 4.24 8.10
CA LEU A 11 -6.08 5.10 9.17
C LEU A 11 -7.61 5.22 9.19
N ALA A 12 -8.23 5.29 8.01
CA ALA A 12 -9.67 5.54 7.88
C ALA A 12 -10.55 4.38 8.37
N ASN A 13 -10.09 3.13 8.25
CA ASN A 13 -10.92 1.95 8.51
C ASN A 13 -10.17 0.81 9.23
N ARG A 14 -8.93 1.05 9.67
CA ARG A 14 -8.07 0.10 10.39
C ARG A 14 -7.78 -1.20 9.63
N ARG A 15 -8.03 -1.25 8.32
CA ARG A 15 -7.67 -2.41 7.49
C ARG A 15 -6.16 -2.57 7.41
N LEU A 16 -5.72 -3.81 7.22
CA LEU A 16 -4.30 -4.15 7.10
C LEU A 16 -3.82 -3.81 5.70
N ALA A 17 -2.56 -3.43 5.59
CA ALA A 17 -1.95 -3.09 4.33
C ALA A 17 -0.49 -3.55 4.28
N CYS A 18 -0.04 -3.83 3.06
CA CYS A 18 1.35 -4.11 2.74
C CYS A 18 1.88 -3.01 1.84
N GLU A 19 2.96 -2.36 2.25
CA GLU A 19 3.74 -1.47 1.41
C GLU A 19 4.57 -2.31 0.44
N ILE A 20 4.28 -2.20 -0.85
CA ILE A 20 4.95 -2.96 -1.92
C ILE A 20 5.97 -2.11 -2.68
N TYR A 21 5.89 -0.79 -2.51
CA TYR A 21 6.77 0.22 -3.07
C TYR A 21 6.68 1.46 -2.17
N PRO A 22 7.72 2.31 -2.05
CA PRO A 22 7.66 3.51 -1.22
C PRO A 22 6.36 4.29 -1.45
N GLU A 23 5.60 4.46 -0.37
CA GLU A 23 4.34 5.19 -0.35
C GLU A 23 3.20 4.58 -1.19
N VAL A 24 3.27 3.28 -1.52
CA VAL A 24 2.24 2.52 -2.23
C VAL A 24 1.87 1.27 -1.45
N PHE A 25 0.58 1.17 -1.12
CA PHE A 25 0.05 0.17 -0.20
C PHE A 25 -1.06 -0.64 -0.87
N VAL A 26 -0.94 -1.96 -0.82
CA VAL A 26 -2.05 -2.87 -1.10
C VAL A 26 -2.79 -3.18 0.19
N VAL A 27 -4.11 -3.03 0.18
CA VAL A 27 -4.96 -3.19 1.36
C VAL A 27 -5.62 -4.57 1.32
N ASP A 28 -5.79 -5.18 2.48
CA ASP A 28 -6.61 -6.37 2.63
C ASP A 28 -8.04 -6.13 2.10
N GLY A 29 -8.49 -7.01 1.20
CA GLY A 29 -9.70 -6.82 0.40
C GLY A 29 -9.51 -6.06 -0.92
N GLY A 30 -8.27 -5.71 -1.30
CA GLY A 30 -7.90 -5.43 -2.69
C GLY A 30 -7.81 -3.99 -3.16
N ALA A 31 -7.93 -3.02 -2.26
CA ALA A 31 -7.73 -1.61 -2.63
C ALA A 31 -6.23 -1.28 -2.74
N VAL A 32 -5.88 -0.32 -3.59
CA VAL A 32 -4.52 0.26 -3.66
C VAL A 32 -4.59 1.70 -3.17
N LEU A 33 -3.72 2.05 -2.21
CA LEU A 33 -3.60 3.38 -1.63
C LEU A 33 -2.20 3.93 -1.84
N SER A 34 -2.07 5.25 -1.90
CA SER A 34 -0.78 5.91 -1.97
C SER A 34 -0.87 7.39 -1.67
N THR A 35 0.21 7.98 -1.17
CA THR A 35 0.31 9.43 -0.94
C THR A 35 0.43 10.25 -2.22
N TYR A 36 0.77 9.61 -3.33
CA TYR A 36 0.77 10.23 -4.65
C TYR A 36 -0.65 10.28 -5.27
N ALA A 37 -1.64 9.60 -4.68
CA ALA A 37 -3.02 9.53 -5.17
C ALA A 37 -3.93 10.56 -4.47
N GLY A 38 -4.69 11.33 -5.26
CA GLY A 38 -5.84 12.07 -4.76
C GLY A 38 -5.53 13.34 -3.94
N PRO A 39 -6.57 13.98 -3.37
CA PRO A 39 -6.48 15.25 -2.67
C PRO A 39 -5.99 15.13 -1.22
N ALA A 40 -5.27 14.05 -0.86
CA ALA A 40 -4.85 13.76 0.51
C ALA A 40 -3.90 14.81 1.13
N ASN A 41 -3.61 15.92 0.45
CA ASN A 41 -2.75 17.01 0.90
C ASN A 41 -1.36 16.53 1.38
N GLY A 42 -0.86 15.41 0.83
CA GLY A 42 0.41 14.80 1.24
C GLY A 42 0.36 14.02 2.55
N TYR A 43 -0.83 13.73 3.10
CA TYR A 43 -0.98 12.91 4.29
C TYR A 43 -0.92 11.40 3.95
N CYS A 44 -0.17 10.64 4.74
CA CYS A 44 -0.08 9.19 4.57
C CYS A 44 -1.41 8.51 4.93
N PRO A 45 -2.04 7.75 4.00
CA PRO A 45 -3.31 7.08 4.29
C PRO A 45 -3.15 5.90 5.27
N CYS A 46 -1.90 5.55 5.57
CA CYS A 46 -1.48 4.37 6.30
C CYS A 46 -0.49 4.76 7.41
N GLU A 47 -0.50 4.03 8.52
CA GLU A 47 0.53 4.10 9.56
C GLU A 47 1.25 2.77 9.70
N PRO A 48 2.56 2.74 10.00
CA PRO A 48 3.29 1.48 10.18
C PRO A 48 2.73 0.70 11.38
N VAL A 49 2.70 -0.62 11.26
CA VAL A 49 2.40 -1.50 12.41
C VAL A 49 3.67 -1.85 13.17
N GLU A 50 3.53 -2.29 14.42
CA GLU A 50 4.66 -2.81 15.20
C GLU A 50 5.26 -4.05 14.51
N ALA A 51 6.60 -4.13 14.50
CA ALA A 51 7.35 -5.17 13.79
C ALA A 51 7.04 -6.61 14.26
N GLU A 52 6.47 -6.73 15.46
CA GLU A 52 6.07 -7.99 16.11
C GLU A 52 4.76 -8.56 15.53
N VAL A 53 4.05 -7.81 14.69
CA VAL A 53 2.87 -8.28 13.97
C VAL A 53 3.32 -9.19 12.82
N ASP A 54 3.42 -10.50 13.07
CA ASP A 54 3.69 -11.51 12.04
C ASP A 54 2.42 -11.94 11.29
N HIS A 55 1.59 -10.95 10.94
CA HIS A 55 0.37 -11.17 10.21
C HIS A 55 0.63 -11.10 8.71
N VAL A 56 0.02 -12.02 7.96
CA VAL A 56 0.04 -12.08 6.50
C VAL A 56 -1.38 -12.05 5.97
N PHE A 57 -1.55 -11.57 4.75
CA PHE A 57 -2.79 -11.71 3.99
C PHE A 57 -2.48 -12.01 2.52
N GLU A 58 -3.46 -12.57 1.82
CA GLU A 58 -3.32 -12.95 0.42
C GLU A 58 -3.70 -11.80 -0.52
N ILE A 59 -2.92 -11.65 -1.59
CA ILE A 59 -3.27 -10.81 -2.74
C ILE A 59 -3.26 -11.64 -4.02
N SER A 60 -4.10 -11.24 -4.98
CA SER A 60 -4.07 -11.82 -6.32
C SER A 60 -2.92 -11.24 -7.15
N GLU A 61 -2.52 -11.96 -8.18
CA GLU A 61 -1.53 -11.48 -9.15
C GLU A 61 -2.02 -10.22 -9.86
N GLN A 62 -3.29 -10.17 -10.26
CA GLN A 62 -3.90 -8.99 -10.87
C GLN A 62 -3.81 -7.75 -9.95
N GLN A 63 -4.08 -7.91 -8.65
CA GLN A 63 -3.97 -6.82 -7.68
C GLN A 63 -2.54 -6.29 -7.57
N LEU A 64 -1.55 -7.19 -7.56
CA LEU A 64 -0.15 -6.82 -7.56
C LEU A 64 0.24 -6.06 -8.85
N GLU A 65 -0.16 -6.58 -10.01
CA GLU A 65 0.11 -5.95 -11.30
C GLU A 65 -0.53 -4.56 -11.41
N ASP A 66 -1.79 -4.42 -10.99
CA ASP A 66 -2.51 -3.15 -11.01
C ASP A 66 -1.85 -2.14 -10.07
N ALA A 67 -1.42 -2.57 -8.88
CA ALA A 67 -0.72 -1.72 -7.93
C ALA A 67 0.65 -1.26 -8.47
N VAL A 68 1.42 -2.15 -9.09
CA VAL A 68 2.72 -1.82 -9.73
C VAL A 68 2.51 -0.88 -10.92
N ARG A 69 1.53 -1.15 -11.79
CA ARG A 69 1.20 -0.31 -12.94
C ARG A 69 0.76 1.08 -12.50
N TRP A 70 -0.07 1.15 -11.47
CA TRP A 70 -0.51 2.40 -10.90
C TRP A 70 0.68 3.16 -10.30
N ALA A 71 1.47 2.54 -9.42
CA ALA A 71 2.67 3.12 -8.83
C ALA A 71 3.61 3.71 -9.89
N THR A 72 3.91 2.96 -10.94
CA THR A 72 4.81 3.39 -12.03
C THR A 72 4.21 4.48 -12.93
N SER A 73 2.88 4.61 -13.01
CA SER A 73 2.21 5.63 -13.84
C SER A 73 2.17 7.03 -13.20
N ILE A 74 2.17 7.09 -11.86
CA ILE A 74 2.04 8.31 -11.06
C ILE A 74 3.34 8.69 -10.32
N TYR A 75 4.26 7.73 -10.13
CA TYR A 75 5.58 8.00 -9.57
C TYR A 75 6.37 8.94 -10.50
N ARG A 76 6.52 10.18 -10.05
CA ARG A 76 7.48 11.14 -10.61
C ARG A 76 8.66 11.20 -9.63
N PRO A 77 9.78 10.51 -9.90
CA PRO A 77 10.97 10.67 -9.06
C PRO A 77 11.31 12.17 -9.03
N ARG A 78 11.26 12.77 -7.83
CA ARG A 78 11.79 14.13 -7.66
C ARG A 78 13.29 13.98 -7.88
N TRP A 79 13.78 14.45 -9.02
CA TRP A 79 15.20 14.62 -9.27
C TRP A 79 15.76 15.45 -8.11
N ARG A 80 16.67 14.84 -7.33
CA ARG A 80 17.50 15.54 -6.36
C ARG A 80 18.65 16.22 -7.07
#